data_AF-A0A381XJ65-F1
#
_entry.id   AF-A0A381XJ65-F1
#
_cell.length_a   1.000
_cell.length_b   1.000
_cell.length_c   1.000
_cell.angle_alpha   90.00
_cell.angle_beta   90.00
_cell.angle_gamma   90.00
#
_symmetry.space_group_name_H-M   'P 1'
#
loop_
_entity.id
_entity.type
_entity.pdbx_description
1 polymer ?
#
loop_
_entity_poly.entity_id
_entity_poly.type
_entity_poly.pdbx_seq_one_letter_code
_entity_poly.pdbx_strand_id
1 'polypeptide(L)'
;MEKCLKLQSKMILYVAIGALFAFMGGIVIFSTADIPELEKSEIELYSVEVIEVNEFENYISLKNTFLIKNFGEKTVTVPVISYQFFANGKFLGTSNFSAEDIPLTGRALLISGTEVPFTTKIKINLTEENENEYMKIANGEHVDYSADGLYTIETAWQVIDVEFSNLSLIVG
;
A
#
# COMPACT_ATOMS: atom_id res chain seq x y z
N MET A 1 18.83 -58.41 -16.68
CA MET A 1 18.69 -57.68 -15.41
C MET A 1 18.84 -56.16 -15.59
N GLU A 2 19.84 -55.69 -16.34
CA GLU A 2 20.13 -54.26 -16.59
C GLU A 2 18.99 -53.47 -17.28
N LYS A 3 18.26 -54.08 -18.23
CA LYS A 3 17.09 -53.46 -18.90
C LYS A 3 15.90 -53.22 -17.95
N CYS A 4 15.71 -54.09 -16.96
CA CYS A 4 14.61 -53.96 -15.98
C CYS A 4 14.90 -52.81 -14.99
N LEU A 5 16.15 -52.70 -14.53
CA LEU A 5 16.63 -51.60 -13.70
C LEU A 5 16.53 -50.23 -14.40
N LYS A 6 16.87 -50.15 -15.70
CA LYS A 6 16.69 -48.93 -16.51
C LYS A 6 15.23 -48.51 -16.69
N LEU A 7 14.30 -49.47 -16.79
CA LEU A 7 12.87 -49.18 -16.94
C LEU A 7 12.27 -48.70 -15.61
N GLN A 8 12.66 -49.32 -14.50
CA GLN A 8 12.26 -48.93 -13.14
C GLN A 8 12.77 -47.53 -12.78
N SER A 9 14.00 -47.19 -13.17
CA SER A 9 14.57 -45.84 -13.01
C SER A 9 13.80 -44.76 -13.79
N LYS A 10 13.34 -45.05 -15.02
CA LYS A 10 12.53 -44.10 -15.81
C LYS A 10 11.13 -43.88 -15.22
N MET A 11 10.49 -44.93 -14.72
CA MET A 11 9.18 -44.82 -14.06
C MET A 11 9.27 -43.99 -12.77
N ILE A 12 10.30 -44.21 -11.96
CA ILE A 12 10.56 -43.40 -10.76
C ILE A 12 10.76 -41.94 -11.13
N LEU A 13 11.49 -41.65 -12.21
CA LEU A 13 11.69 -40.29 -12.70
C LEU A 13 10.36 -39.61 -13.09
N TYR A 14 9.49 -40.29 -13.82
CA TYR A 14 8.19 -39.73 -14.21
C TYR A 14 7.27 -39.48 -13.01
N VAL A 15 7.26 -40.39 -12.03
CA VAL A 15 6.50 -40.22 -10.79
C VAL A 15 7.05 -39.03 -9.99
N ALA A 16 8.38 -38.90 -9.88
CA ALA A 16 9.01 -37.78 -9.19
C ALA A 16 8.69 -36.43 -9.85
N ILE A 17 8.72 -36.36 -11.18
CA ILE A 17 8.32 -35.16 -11.94
C ILE A 17 6.84 -34.85 -11.72
N GLY A 18 5.96 -35.85 -11.79
CA GLY A 18 4.53 -35.67 -11.54
C GLY A 18 4.24 -35.18 -10.11
N ALA A 19 4.91 -35.74 -9.11
CA ALA A 19 4.81 -35.30 -7.72
C ALA A 19 5.31 -33.88 -7.52
N LEU A 20 6.42 -33.49 -8.18
CA LEU A 20 6.93 -32.13 -8.14
C LEU A 20 5.92 -31.14 -8.71
N PHE A 21 5.32 -31.43 -9.87
CA PHE A 21 4.29 -30.56 -10.45
C PHE A 21 3.03 -30.47 -9.59
N ALA A 22 2.60 -31.59 -8.99
CA ALA A 22 1.48 -31.58 -8.05
C ALA A 22 1.78 -30.71 -6.81
N PHE A 23 3.00 -30.80 -6.27
CA PHE A 23 3.44 -30.00 -5.14
C PHE A 23 3.52 -28.51 -5.49
N MET A 24 4.13 -28.16 -6.62
CA MET A 24 4.20 -26.78 -7.11
C MET A 24 2.80 -26.19 -7.35
N GLY A 25 1.91 -26.96 -7.98
CA GLY A 25 0.51 -26.55 -8.17
C GLY A 25 -0.24 -26.36 -6.85
N GLY A 26 -0.01 -27.25 -5.87
CA GLY A 26 -0.56 -27.14 -4.52
C GLY A 26 -0.11 -25.87 -3.80
N ILE A 27 1.17 -25.51 -3.90
CA ILE A 27 1.70 -24.25 -3.33
C ILE A 27 1.00 -23.04 -3.95
N VAL A 28 0.87 -23.00 -5.28
CA VAL A 28 0.24 -21.86 -5.96
C VAL A 28 -1.23 -21.71 -5.55
N ILE A 29 -1.99 -22.81 -5.50
CA ILE A 29 -3.40 -22.78 -5.07
C ILE A 29 -3.51 -22.33 -3.62
N PHE A 30 -2.65 -22.84 -2.75
CA PHE A 30 -2.66 -22.48 -1.34
C PHE A 30 -2.26 -21.02 -1.12
N SER A 31 -1.26 -20.52 -1.85
CA SER A 31 -0.84 -19.12 -1.71
C SER A 31 -1.93 -18.18 -2.22
N THR A 32 -2.53 -18.43 -3.39
CA THR A 32 -3.52 -17.49 -3.97
C THR A 32 -4.89 -17.50 -3.30
N ALA A 33 -5.21 -18.52 -2.50
CA ALA A 33 -6.52 -18.64 -1.85
C ALA A 33 -6.86 -17.45 -0.93
N ASP A 34 -5.85 -16.83 -0.32
CA ASP A 34 -6.03 -15.74 0.66
C ASP A 34 -6.14 -14.35 0.01
N ILE A 35 -5.89 -14.19 -1.31
CA ILE A 35 -5.89 -12.86 -1.98
C ILE A 35 -7.21 -12.11 -1.80
N PRO A 36 -8.40 -12.71 -2.05
CA PRO A 36 -9.67 -11.98 -1.90
C PRO A 36 -9.95 -11.51 -0.47
N GLU A 37 -9.27 -12.08 0.51
CA GLU A 37 -9.35 -11.66 1.90
C GLU A 37 -8.41 -10.48 2.21
N LEU A 38 -7.22 -10.48 1.61
CA LEU A 38 -6.25 -9.39 1.75
C LEU A 38 -6.74 -8.10 1.09
N GLU A 39 -7.48 -8.18 0.00
CA GLU A 39 -8.11 -7.03 -0.69
C GLU A 39 -9.23 -6.36 0.14
N LYS A 40 -9.65 -6.95 1.27
CA LYS A 40 -10.71 -6.38 2.11
C LYS A 40 -10.24 -5.25 3.02
N SER A 41 -8.94 -4.94 3.08
CA SER A 41 -8.51 -3.80 3.87
C SER A 41 -9.01 -2.49 3.28
N GLU A 42 -9.39 -1.57 4.16
CA GLU A 42 -9.86 -0.25 3.79
C GLU A 42 -8.81 0.77 4.20
N ILE A 43 -8.63 1.78 3.36
CA ILE A 43 -7.77 2.93 3.61
C ILE A 43 -8.64 4.18 3.67
N GLU A 44 -8.34 5.07 4.60
CA GLU A 44 -9.04 6.33 4.81
C GLU A 44 -8.03 7.49 4.93
N LEU A 45 -8.33 8.64 4.32
CA LEU A 45 -7.59 9.88 4.56
C LEU A 45 -8.15 10.50 5.85
N TYR A 46 -7.40 10.35 6.94
CA TYR A 46 -7.87 10.70 8.27
C TYR A 46 -7.58 12.15 8.66
N SER A 47 -6.37 12.63 8.41
CA SER A 47 -6.00 14.02 8.71
C SER A 47 -5.03 14.60 7.70
N VAL A 48 -5.15 15.91 7.49
CA VAL A 48 -4.20 16.74 6.73
C VAL A 48 -3.84 17.93 7.61
N GLU A 49 -2.59 17.99 8.06
CA GLU A 49 -2.09 19.03 8.95
C GLU A 49 -1.04 19.87 8.24
N VAL A 50 -1.21 21.20 8.25
CA VAL A 50 -0.16 22.13 7.81
C VAL A 50 0.95 22.15 8.87
N ILE A 51 2.15 21.69 8.51
CA ILE A 51 3.29 21.63 9.44
C ILE A 51 4.30 22.76 9.20
N GLU A 52 4.35 23.32 8.00
CA GLU A 52 5.24 24.44 7.67
C GLU A 52 4.68 25.24 6.49
N VAL A 53 4.77 26.57 6.58
CA VAL A 53 4.55 27.49 5.47
C VAL A 53 5.80 28.34 5.34
N ASN A 54 6.47 28.25 4.19
CA ASN A 54 7.70 28.98 3.92
C ASN A 54 7.47 30.00 2.79
N GLU A 55 7.35 31.26 3.17
CA GLU A 55 7.13 32.39 2.26
C GLU A 55 8.38 32.78 1.47
N PHE A 56 9.58 32.41 1.93
CA PHE A 56 10.84 32.76 1.26
C PHE A 56 11.18 31.78 0.12
N GLU A 57 10.98 30.49 0.38
CA GLU A 57 11.22 29.41 -0.58
C GLU A 57 9.94 28.98 -1.32
N ASN A 58 8.79 29.59 -1.01
CA ASN A 58 7.49 29.36 -1.61
C ASN A 58 7.07 27.88 -1.59
N TYR A 59 7.05 27.28 -0.39
CA TYR A 59 6.48 25.94 -0.21
C TYR A 59 5.67 25.81 1.07
N ILE A 60 4.75 24.84 1.05
CA ILE A 60 4.02 24.36 2.22
C ILE A 60 4.37 22.90 2.43
N SER A 61 4.59 22.50 3.68
CA SER A 61 4.71 21.10 4.06
C SER A 61 3.41 20.68 4.74
N LEU A 62 2.81 19.60 4.25
CA LEU A 62 1.64 18.96 4.85
C LEU A 62 2.03 17.60 5.43
N LYS A 63 1.45 17.29 6.58
CA LYS A 63 1.48 15.96 7.18
C LYS A 63 0.12 15.32 6.95
N ASN A 64 0.11 14.25 6.17
CA ASN A 64 -1.09 13.48 5.88
C ASN A 64 -1.07 12.20 6.71
N THR A 65 -2.21 11.83 7.28
CA THR A 65 -2.39 10.58 8.01
C THR A 65 -3.41 9.72 7.29
N PHE A 66 -2.98 8.53 6.87
CA PHE A 66 -3.84 7.49 6.33
C PHE A 66 -4.16 6.49 7.44
N LEU A 67 -5.42 6.16 7.66
CA LEU A 67 -5.81 5.04 8.50
C LEU A 67 -6.03 3.83 7.59
N ILE A 68 -5.39 2.72 7.93
CA ILE A 68 -5.62 1.45 7.21
C ILE A 68 -6.18 0.46 8.20
N LYS A 69 -7.32 -0.12 7.84
CA LYS A 69 -8.03 -1.12 8.63
C LYS A 69 -8.02 -2.45 7.93
N ASN A 70 -7.58 -3.49 8.64
CA ASN A 70 -7.58 -4.85 8.11
C ASN A 70 -8.88 -5.57 8.47
N PHE A 71 -9.70 -5.90 7.48
CA PHE A 71 -10.91 -6.72 7.65
C PHE A 71 -10.70 -8.20 7.32
N GLY A 72 -9.50 -8.59 6.91
CA GLY A 72 -9.12 -10.00 6.74
C GLY A 72 -8.76 -10.66 8.07
N GLU A 73 -8.78 -11.99 8.10
CA GLU A 73 -8.38 -12.81 9.26
C GLU A 73 -6.85 -12.86 9.44
N LYS A 74 -6.09 -12.62 8.37
CA LYS A 74 -4.63 -12.68 8.37
C LYS A 74 -4.02 -11.39 8.89
N THR A 75 -2.94 -11.49 9.66
CA THR A 75 -2.10 -10.34 9.98
C THR A 75 -1.34 -9.89 8.73
N VAL A 76 -1.39 -8.60 8.44
CA VAL A 76 -0.70 -7.98 7.30
C VAL A 76 0.18 -6.81 7.75
N THR A 77 1.05 -6.34 6.88
CA THR A 77 1.78 -5.08 7.03
C THR A 77 1.64 -4.25 5.76
N VAL A 78 1.79 -2.93 5.89
CA VAL A 78 1.80 -1.99 4.75
C VAL A 78 3.19 -1.41 4.60
N PRO A 79 4.02 -1.92 3.65
CA PRO A 79 5.36 -1.37 3.43
C PRO A 79 5.34 -0.04 2.68
N VAL A 80 4.38 0.18 1.78
CA VAL A 80 4.35 1.36 0.91
C VAL A 80 2.93 1.88 0.76
N ILE A 81 2.81 3.21 0.77
CA ILE A 81 1.62 3.94 0.31
C ILE A 81 2.13 4.99 -0.68
N SER A 82 1.69 4.94 -1.93
CA SER A 82 2.05 5.91 -2.97
C SER A 82 0.80 6.62 -3.44
N TYR A 83 0.81 7.95 -3.41
CA TYR A 83 -0.39 8.74 -3.70
C TYR A 83 -0.11 10.05 -4.42
N GLN A 84 -1.11 10.47 -5.18
CA GLN A 84 -1.34 11.80 -5.70
C GLN A 84 -2.24 12.54 -4.72
N PHE A 85 -1.92 13.79 -4.43
CA PHE A 85 -2.62 14.60 -3.46
C PHE A 85 -3.32 15.78 -4.14
N PHE A 86 -4.55 16.04 -3.72
CA PHE A 86 -5.42 17.03 -4.35
C PHE A 86 -6.03 17.96 -3.31
N ALA A 87 -6.30 19.20 -3.74
CA ALA A 87 -7.07 20.20 -3.01
C ALA A 87 -8.14 20.78 -3.93
N ASN A 88 -9.41 20.77 -3.50
CA ASN A 88 -10.55 21.20 -4.28
C ASN A 88 -10.60 20.54 -5.68
N GLY A 89 -10.20 19.27 -5.76
CA GLY A 89 -10.12 18.50 -7.01
C GLY A 89 -8.91 18.83 -7.90
N LYS A 90 -7.99 19.68 -7.44
CA LYS A 90 -6.78 20.06 -8.18
C LYS A 90 -5.54 19.39 -7.65
N PHE A 91 -4.73 18.86 -8.56
CA PHE A 91 -3.49 18.17 -8.22
C PHE A 91 -2.46 19.12 -7.59
N LEU A 92 -1.89 18.71 -6.46
CA LEU A 92 -0.87 19.46 -5.72
C LEU A 92 0.51 18.80 -5.75
N GLY A 93 0.56 17.48 -5.90
CA GLY A 93 1.83 16.75 -5.93
C GLY A 93 1.67 15.26 -5.64
N THR A 94 2.80 14.56 -5.64
CA THR A 94 2.88 13.15 -5.24
C THR A 94 3.75 12.99 -4.01
N SER A 95 3.45 11.97 -3.22
CA SER A 95 4.30 11.57 -2.10
C SER A 95 4.10 10.08 -1.80
N ASN A 96 4.95 9.55 -0.92
CA ASN A 96 4.84 8.19 -0.45
C ASN A 96 5.24 8.06 1.02
N PHE A 97 4.66 7.05 1.65
CA PHE A 97 5.20 6.40 2.84
C PHE A 97 5.98 5.17 2.39
N SER A 98 7.17 4.94 2.94
CA SER A 98 7.92 3.70 2.75
C SER A 98 8.53 3.23 4.07
N ALA A 99 8.34 1.95 4.35
CA ALA A 99 8.98 1.18 5.39
C ALA A 99 9.66 -0.08 4.78
N GLU A 100 9.94 -0.07 3.48
CA GLU A 100 10.53 -1.20 2.77
C GLU A 100 11.93 -1.54 3.30
N ASP A 101 12.66 -0.53 3.77
CA ASP A 101 13.98 -0.64 4.40
C ASP A 101 13.93 -1.23 5.82
N ILE A 102 12.75 -1.31 6.43
CA ILE A 102 12.52 -1.93 7.73
C ILE A 102 12.22 -3.42 7.52
N PRO A 103 12.83 -4.35 8.27
CA PRO A 103 12.48 -5.76 8.20
C PRO A 103 11.02 -5.99 8.63
N LEU A 104 10.36 -7.01 8.07
CA LEU A 104 8.96 -7.37 8.36
C LEU A 104 8.60 -7.36 9.85
N THR A 105 9.46 -7.90 10.71
CA THR A 105 9.23 -7.97 12.17
C THR A 105 9.28 -6.62 12.88
N GLY A 106 9.78 -5.57 12.23
CA GLY A 106 9.86 -4.21 12.75
C GLY A 106 8.79 -3.26 12.19
N ARG A 107 7.97 -3.72 11.24
CA ARG A 107 6.92 -2.91 10.62
C ARG A 107 5.64 -2.93 11.44
N ALA A 108 4.76 -1.96 11.17
CA ALA A 108 3.45 -1.90 11.79
C ALA A 108 2.59 -3.10 11.35
N LEU A 109 2.05 -3.82 12.32
CA LEU A 109 1.21 -4.99 12.09
C LEU A 109 -0.26 -4.59 12.12
N LEU A 110 -1.00 -4.94 11.08
CA LEU A 110 -2.45 -4.84 11.03
C LEU A 110 -3.03 -6.23 11.27
N ILE A 111 -3.40 -6.49 12.53
CA ILE A 111 -4.15 -7.69 12.89
C ILE A 111 -5.63 -7.52 12.52
N SER A 112 -6.38 -8.62 12.41
CA SER A 112 -7.79 -8.58 12.03
C SER A 112 -8.60 -7.61 12.90
N GLY A 113 -9.38 -6.74 12.24
CA GLY A 113 -10.23 -5.73 12.85
C GLY A 113 -9.52 -4.49 13.37
N THR A 114 -8.17 -4.45 13.34
CA THR A 114 -7.41 -3.28 13.79
C THR A 114 -7.19 -2.25 12.71
N GLU A 115 -7.08 -1.02 13.17
CA GLU A 115 -6.79 0.16 12.38
C GLU A 115 -5.47 0.76 12.85
N VAL A 116 -4.62 1.14 11.90
CA VAL A 116 -3.29 1.67 12.16
C VAL A 116 -3.09 2.96 11.37
N PRO A 117 -2.62 4.05 12.01
CA PRO A 117 -2.29 5.30 11.32
C PRO A 117 -0.90 5.23 10.67
N PHE A 118 -0.84 5.65 9.40
CA PHE A 118 0.37 5.81 8.61
C PHE A 118 0.53 7.29 8.25
N THR A 119 1.59 7.90 8.76
CA THR A 119 1.88 9.32 8.52
C THR A 119 2.89 9.49 7.41
N THR A 120 2.61 10.41 6.50
CA THR A 120 3.48 10.81 5.40
C THR A 120 3.56 12.33 5.33
N LYS A 121 4.65 12.84 4.74
CA LYS A 121 4.83 14.28 4.50
C LYS A 121 4.84 14.55 3.01
N ILE A 122 4.21 15.64 2.59
CA ILE A 122 4.29 16.14 1.22
C ILE A 122 4.72 17.60 1.25
N LYS A 123 5.67 17.94 0.39
CA LYS A 123 6.11 19.32 0.15
C LYS A 123 5.46 19.81 -1.13
N ILE A 124 4.67 20.87 -1.04
CA ILE A 124 3.97 21.50 -2.15
C ILE A 124 4.67 22.82 -2.43
N ASN A 125 5.26 22.94 -3.62
CA ASN A 125 5.83 24.20 -4.07
C ASN A 125 4.74 25.04 -4.76
N LEU A 126 4.80 26.36 -4.56
CA LEU A 126 3.92 27.29 -5.27
C LEU A 126 4.23 27.27 -6.77
N THR A 127 3.20 27.13 -7.58
CA THR A 127 3.23 27.26 -9.03
C THR A 127 2.06 28.10 -9.50
N GLU A 128 2.14 28.67 -10.71
CA GLU A 128 0.99 29.36 -11.32
C GLU A 128 -0.24 28.43 -11.41
N GLU A 129 0.01 27.14 -11.61
CA GLU A 129 -1.06 26.16 -11.70
C GLU A 129 -1.73 25.95 -10.36
N ASN A 130 -1.06 25.94 -9.20
CA ASN A 130 -1.69 25.63 -7.91
C ASN A 130 -1.91 26.84 -6.99
N GLU A 131 -1.63 28.06 -7.46
CA GLU A 131 -1.58 29.29 -6.64
C GLU A 131 -2.82 29.50 -5.77
N ASN A 132 -4.02 29.35 -6.33
CA ASN A 132 -5.27 29.55 -5.59
C ASN A 132 -5.40 28.56 -4.42
N GLU A 133 -5.15 27.28 -4.65
CA GLU A 133 -5.23 26.23 -3.65
C GLU A 133 -4.09 26.37 -2.63
N TYR A 134 -2.88 26.70 -3.09
CA TYR A 134 -1.73 26.99 -2.24
C TYR A 134 -2.03 28.13 -1.26
N MET A 135 -2.55 29.26 -1.74
CA MET A 135 -2.86 30.42 -0.91
C MET A 135 -3.95 30.11 0.11
N LYS A 136 -5.00 29.36 -0.27
CA LYS A 136 -6.03 28.91 0.68
C LYS A 136 -5.44 28.08 1.81
N ILE A 137 -4.57 27.13 1.47
CA ILE A 137 -3.89 26.27 2.46
C ILE A 137 -3.00 27.11 3.37
N ALA A 138 -2.18 28.01 2.80
CA ALA A 138 -1.29 28.89 3.57
C ALA A 138 -2.04 29.81 4.54
N ASN A 139 -3.19 30.33 4.12
CA ASN A 139 -4.03 31.22 4.92
C ASN A 139 -4.92 30.50 5.94
N GLY A 140 -4.94 29.16 5.94
CA GLY A 140 -5.83 28.37 6.80
C GLY A 140 -7.30 28.45 6.41
N GLU A 141 -7.58 28.72 5.13
CA GLU A 141 -8.93 28.66 4.58
C GLU A 141 -9.38 27.20 4.40
N HIS A 142 -10.69 26.98 4.33
CA HIS A 142 -11.24 25.65 4.11
C HIS A 142 -10.88 25.11 2.72
N VAL A 143 -10.40 23.86 2.68
CA VAL A 143 -9.98 23.16 1.47
C VAL A 143 -10.46 21.70 1.54
N ASP A 144 -11.06 21.23 0.45
CA ASP A 144 -11.45 19.83 0.31
C ASP A 144 -10.25 19.01 -0.16
N TYR A 145 -9.69 18.18 0.73
CA TYR A 145 -8.56 17.32 0.39
C TYR A 145 -9.02 15.96 -0.11
N SER A 146 -8.33 15.45 -1.13
CA SER A 146 -8.48 14.08 -1.57
C SER A 146 -7.15 13.46 -2.01
N ALA A 147 -7.10 12.13 -2.04
CA ALA A 147 -5.95 11.38 -2.50
C ALA A 147 -6.35 10.20 -3.40
N ASP A 148 -5.53 9.98 -4.43
CA ASP A 148 -5.64 8.84 -5.35
C ASP A 148 -4.30 8.09 -5.35
N GLY A 149 -4.31 6.77 -5.39
CA GLY A 149 -3.06 6.03 -5.34
C GLY A 149 -3.22 4.53 -5.15
N LEU A 150 -2.16 3.94 -4.61
CA LEU A 150 -2.11 2.55 -4.24
C LEU A 150 -1.33 2.37 -2.94
N TYR A 151 -1.69 1.36 -2.18
CA TYR A 151 -0.90 0.89 -1.06
C TYR A 151 -0.63 -0.60 -1.22
N THR A 152 0.53 -1.02 -0.75
CA THR A 152 0.94 -2.42 -0.81
C THR A 152 0.56 -3.09 0.49
N ILE A 153 0.00 -4.29 0.41
CA ILE A 153 -0.24 -5.18 1.55
C ILE A 153 0.72 -6.34 1.41
N GLU A 154 1.43 -6.62 2.50
CA GLU A 154 2.40 -7.70 2.55
C GLU A 154 2.11 -8.65 3.70
N THR A 155 2.27 -9.93 3.42
CA THR A 155 2.24 -11.05 4.38
C THR A 155 3.55 -11.82 4.27
N ALA A 156 3.70 -12.88 5.08
CA ALA A 156 4.84 -13.78 4.96
C ALA A 156 4.93 -14.53 3.61
N TRP A 157 3.84 -14.56 2.84
CA TRP A 157 3.72 -15.38 1.62
C TRP A 157 3.41 -14.58 0.37
N GLN A 158 2.88 -13.36 0.51
CA GLN A 158 2.29 -12.60 -0.58
C GLN A 158 2.50 -11.10 -0.42
N VAL A 159 2.57 -10.44 -1.56
CA VAL A 159 2.57 -8.98 -1.70
C VAL A 159 1.50 -8.66 -2.73
N ILE A 160 0.58 -7.77 -2.38
CA ILE A 160 -0.48 -7.31 -3.28
C ILE A 160 -0.54 -5.79 -3.25
N ASP A 161 -0.90 -5.17 -4.38
CA ASP A 161 -1.15 -3.75 -4.47
C ASP A 161 -2.66 -3.50 -4.52
N VAL A 162 -3.14 -2.59 -3.67
CA VAL A 162 -4.55 -2.20 -3.59
C VAL A 162 -4.67 -0.74 -3.98
N GLU A 163 -5.41 -0.50 -5.07
CA GLU A 163 -5.69 0.84 -5.58
C GLU A 163 -6.81 1.51 -4.76
N PHE A 164 -6.68 2.82 -4.55
CA PHE A 164 -7.72 3.67 -4.00
C PHE A 164 -7.87 4.93 -4.84
N SER A 165 -9.09 5.43 -4.92
CA SER A 165 -9.42 6.63 -5.70
C SER A 165 -10.43 7.49 -4.96
N ASN A 166 -10.29 8.79 -5.14
CA ASN A 166 -11.07 9.85 -4.55
C ASN A 166 -11.23 9.72 -3.02
N LEU A 167 -10.11 9.42 -2.34
CA LEU A 167 -10.11 9.25 -0.90
C LEU A 167 -10.21 10.62 -0.23
N SER A 168 -11.44 11.00 0.07
CA SER A 168 -11.77 12.31 0.65
C SER A 168 -11.44 12.34 2.14
N LEU A 169 -11.00 13.50 2.63
CA LEU A 169 -10.75 13.71 4.06
C LEU A 169 -12.06 13.54 4.87
N ILE A 170 -12.04 12.62 5.84
CA ILE A 170 -13.25 12.28 6.63
C ILE A 170 -13.46 13.24 7.81
N VAL A 171 -12.37 13.84 8.32
CA VAL A 171 -12.41 14.78 9.45
C VAL A 171 -11.73 16.07 9.05
N GLY A 172 -12.53 17.12 8.83
CA GLY A 172 -12.09 18.51 8.61
C GLY A 172 -12.01 19.31 9.90
#